data_AF-A0A0F5VC77-F1
#
_entry.id   AF-A0A0F5VC77-F1
#
_cell.length_a   1.000
_cell.length_b   1.000
_cell.length_c   1.000
_cell.angle_alpha   90.00
_cell.angle_beta   90.00
_cell.angle_gamma   90.00
#
_symmetry.space_group_name_H-M   'P 1'
#
loop_
_entity.id
_entity.type
_entity.pdbx_description
1 polymer ?
#
loop_
_entity_poly.entity_id
_entity_poly.type
_entity_poly.pdbx_seq_one_letter_code
_entity_poly.pdbx_strand_id
1 'polypeptide(L)'
;MTDIQTTSASHTWQSGDWKDKPNSQAPYNGIQITGIPQYSDNGTFISAAITITDYTNNPAGISSHIQALTTEQGQTDIPAPEAPAGSAESESESESDKSSETSTSAPESTPDNSEATTVATSEQTSTEPDNNQDTQSDSNGESNNAFTAKGWVALESNTMDIFLRVHFMYGLDPVQKEELGYIMGFSTLLKSND
;
A
#
# COMPACT_ATOMS: atom_id res chain seq x y z
N MET A 1 37.19 -6.09 8.36
CA MET A 1 35.77 -5.92 8.05
C MET A 1 35.21 -7.28 7.66
N THR A 2 33.89 -7.44 7.71
CA THR A 2 33.20 -8.48 6.93
C THR A 2 32.53 -7.72 5.81
N ASP A 3 32.91 -7.98 4.57
CA ASP A 3 32.34 -7.26 3.45
C ASP A 3 31.07 -8.00 2.98
N ILE A 4 30.14 -7.26 2.40
CA ILE A 4 28.78 -7.75 2.08
C ILE A 4 28.63 -7.79 0.56
N GLN A 5 28.49 -9.00 0.02
CA GLN A 5 28.17 -9.22 -1.38
C GLN A 5 26.66 -9.13 -1.58
N THR A 6 26.20 -7.95 -1.95
CA THR A 6 24.85 -7.75 -2.50
C THR A 6 24.78 -8.36 -3.89
N THR A 7 23.91 -9.34 -4.09
CA THR A 7 23.74 -9.95 -5.42
C THR A 7 22.68 -9.22 -6.24
N SER A 8 22.95 -9.01 -7.54
CA SER A 8 21.98 -8.37 -8.45
C SER A 8 20.78 -9.25 -8.82
N ALA A 9 20.68 -10.45 -8.25
CA ALA A 9 19.61 -11.43 -8.50
C ALA A 9 18.36 -11.11 -7.65
N SER A 10 17.68 -10.02 -8.01
CA SER A 10 16.38 -9.70 -7.41
C SER A 10 15.36 -10.78 -7.74
N HIS A 11 14.61 -11.18 -6.72
CA HIS A 11 13.42 -12.02 -6.86
C HIS A 11 12.19 -11.11 -6.77
N THR A 12 11.18 -11.35 -7.60
CA THR A 12 9.96 -10.52 -7.67
C THR A 12 8.73 -11.40 -7.52
N TRP A 13 7.80 -10.96 -6.68
CA TRP A 13 6.47 -11.52 -6.52
C TRP A 13 5.41 -10.41 -6.72
N GLN A 14 4.21 -10.78 -7.16
CA GLN A 14 3.15 -9.86 -7.56
C GLN A 14 1.78 -10.42 -7.13
N SER A 15 0.91 -9.57 -6.58
CA SER A 15 -0.35 -9.97 -5.96
C SER A 15 -1.59 -9.74 -6.84
N GLY A 16 -2.45 -10.75 -6.97
CA GLY A 16 -3.66 -10.72 -7.79
C GLY A 16 -3.40 -10.67 -9.31
N ASP A 17 -4.40 -10.19 -10.06
CA ASP A 17 -4.43 -10.16 -11.54
C ASP A 17 -3.43 -9.16 -12.16
N TRP A 18 -2.13 -9.43 -12.07
CA TRP A 18 -1.11 -8.77 -12.90
C TRP A 18 -1.19 -9.28 -14.34
N LYS A 19 -2.17 -8.75 -15.08
CA LYS A 19 -2.37 -8.98 -16.52
C LYS A 19 -1.21 -8.39 -17.32
N ASP A 20 -1.03 -8.84 -18.57
CA ASP A 20 0.01 -8.37 -19.50
C ASP A 20 0.00 -6.85 -19.78
N LYS A 21 -1.03 -6.15 -19.31
CA LYS A 21 -1.18 -4.69 -19.31
C LYS A 21 -1.66 -4.25 -17.94
N PRO A 22 -1.05 -3.23 -17.31
CA PRO A 22 -1.56 -2.64 -16.09
C PRO A 22 -3.02 -2.21 -16.23
N ASN A 23 -3.80 -2.33 -15.15
CA ASN A 23 -5.15 -1.79 -15.15
C ASN A 23 -5.09 -0.27 -15.32
N SER A 24 -6.04 0.30 -16.06
CA SER A 24 -6.07 1.73 -16.39
C SER A 24 -6.99 2.55 -15.46
N GLN A 25 -7.59 1.92 -14.45
CA GLN A 25 -8.49 2.51 -13.45
C GLN A 25 -8.15 1.95 -12.07
N ALA A 26 -8.53 2.66 -11.00
CA ALA A 26 -8.34 2.19 -9.63
C ALA A 26 -9.33 1.04 -9.27
N PRO A 27 -8.94 0.06 -8.42
CA PRO A 27 -7.57 -0.19 -7.99
C PRO A 27 -6.71 -0.67 -9.18
N TYR A 28 -5.51 -0.10 -9.37
CA TYR A 28 -4.73 -0.33 -10.59
C TYR A 28 -4.13 -1.75 -10.62
N ASN A 29 -2.89 -1.91 -10.19
CA ASN A 29 -2.31 -3.22 -9.92
C ASN A 29 -2.35 -3.48 -8.40
N GLY A 30 -2.07 -4.71 -7.99
CA GLY A 30 -1.93 -5.04 -6.56
C GLY A 30 -0.58 -4.59 -5.99
N ILE A 31 -0.07 -5.39 -5.06
CA ILE A 31 1.27 -5.24 -4.52
C ILE A 31 2.28 -5.91 -5.45
N GLN A 32 3.45 -5.31 -5.59
CA GLN A 32 4.67 -5.98 -6.02
C GLN A 32 5.64 -6.03 -4.84
N ILE A 33 6.26 -7.19 -4.61
CA ILE A 33 7.33 -7.34 -3.61
C ILE A 33 8.60 -7.78 -4.32
N THR A 34 9.68 -7.04 -4.14
CA THR A 34 11.02 -7.44 -4.57
C THR A 34 11.91 -7.74 -3.38
N GLY A 35 12.75 -8.76 -3.50
CA GLY A 35 13.72 -9.16 -2.49
C GLY A 35 15.11 -9.32 -3.12
N ILE A 36 16.10 -8.65 -2.53
CA ILE A 36 17.50 -8.67 -2.97
C ILE A 36 18.34 -9.32 -1.85
N PRO A 37 18.80 -10.57 -2.02
CA PRO A 37 19.56 -11.26 -0.99
C PRO A 37 21.02 -10.76 -0.90
N GLN A 38 21.47 -10.55 0.33
CA GLN A 38 22.79 -10.08 0.73
C GLN A 38 23.53 -11.23 1.42
N TYR A 39 24.77 -11.48 0.97
CA TYR A 39 25.61 -12.56 1.46
C TYR A 39 26.92 -12.03 2.04
N SER A 40 27.50 -12.79 2.95
CA SER A 40 28.87 -12.59 3.42
C SER A 40 29.90 -12.98 2.35
N ASP A 41 31.15 -12.58 2.54
CA ASP A 41 32.30 -13.01 1.71
C ASP A 41 32.43 -14.53 1.51
N ASN A 42 31.97 -15.31 2.50
CA ASN A 42 31.96 -16.78 2.46
C ASN A 42 30.75 -17.36 1.71
N GLY A 43 29.93 -16.52 1.09
CA GLY A 43 28.70 -16.90 0.39
C GLY A 43 27.53 -17.25 1.31
N THR A 44 27.65 -17.18 2.64
CA THR A 44 26.52 -17.42 3.56
C THR A 44 25.58 -16.22 3.59
N PHE A 45 24.26 -16.46 3.48
CA PHE A 45 23.23 -15.43 3.56
C PHE A 45 23.28 -14.65 4.88
N ILE A 46 23.05 -13.34 4.83
CA ILE A 46 22.95 -12.46 6.01
C ILE A 46 21.51 -11.93 6.13
N SER A 47 21.00 -11.34 5.06
CA SER A 47 19.76 -10.57 5.05
C SER A 47 19.20 -10.44 3.63
N ALA A 48 17.96 -9.99 3.50
CA ALA A 48 17.41 -9.53 2.23
C ALA A 48 16.91 -8.08 2.36
N ALA A 49 17.26 -7.23 1.39
CA ALA A 49 16.61 -5.94 1.23
C ALA A 49 15.25 -6.17 0.55
N ILE A 50 14.15 -5.77 1.19
CA ILE A 50 12.78 -5.97 0.70
C ILE A 50 12.19 -4.61 0.30
N THR A 51 11.54 -4.55 -0.86
CA THR A 51 10.71 -3.42 -1.28
C THR A 51 9.29 -3.89 -1.54
N ILE A 52 8.31 -3.24 -0.93
CA ILE A 52 6.88 -3.48 -1.11
C ILE A 52 6.32 -2.27 -1.85
N THR A 53 6.00 -2.40 -3.14
CA THR A 53 5.39 -1.34 -3.94
C THR A 53 3.91 -1.59 -4.11
N ASP A 54 3.09 -0.69 -3.58
CA ASP A 54 1.62 -0.72 -3.70
C ASP A 54 1.17 0.14 -4.88
N TYR A 55 0.44 -0.47 -5.81
CA TYR A 55 -0.13 0.20 -6.99
C TYR A 55 -1.63 0.47 -6.86
N THR A 56 -2.26 0.15 -5.73
CA THR A 56 -3.72 0.21 -5.53
C THR A 56 -4.29 1.57 -5.95
N ASN A 57 -3.76 2.66 -5.39
CA ASN A 57 -4.24 4.02 -5.62
C ASN A 57 -3.30 4.89 -6.49
N ASN A 58 -2.18 4.35 -6.95
CA ASN A 58 -1.20 5.07 -7.77
C ASN A 58 -0.62 4.18 -8.87
N PRO A 59 -0.80 4.50 -10.17
CA PRO A 59 -0.29 3.67 -11.27
C PRO A 59 1.24 3.70 -11.41
N ALA A 60 1.92 4.68 -10.80
CA ALA A 60 3.39 4.67 -10.68
C ALA A 60 3.89 3.80 -9.52
N GLY A 61 3.01 3.44 -8.58
CA GLY A 61 3.32 2.74 -7.35
C GLY A 61 3.83 3.65 -6.23
N ILE A 62 3.68 3.21 -4.98
CA ILE A 62 4.29 3.81 -3.79
C ILE A 62 5.03 2.72 -3.02
N SER A 63 6.30 2.96 -2.69
CA SER A 63 7.19 1.94 -2.13
C SER A 63 7.45 2.12 -0.64
N SER A 64 7.29 1.02 0.10
CA SER A 64 7.82 0.82 1.44
C SER A 64 9.09 -0.04 1.36
N HIS A 65 10.09 0.23 2.21
CA HIS A 65 11.42 -0.35 2.12
C HIS A 65 11.91 -0.89 3.47
N ILE A 66 12.44 -2.12 3.47
CA ILE A 66 13.13 -2.74 4.61
C ILE A 66 14.55 -3.08 4.15
N GLN A 67 15.53 -2.26 4.54
CA GLN A 67 16.89 -2.29 4.00
C GLN A 67 17.67 -3.59 4.30
N ALA A 68 17.36 -4.22 5.43
CA ALA A 68 17.87 -5.53 5.82
C ALA A 68 16.83 -6.25 6.69
N LEU A 69 16.16 -7.24 6.11
CA LEU A 69 15.34 -8.23 6.82
C LEU A 69 16.23 -9.46 7.09
N THR A 70 16.34 -9.87 8.35
CA THR A 70 17.08 -11.05 8.81
C THR A 70 16.12 -12.17 9.23
N THR A 71 16.65 -13.38 9.46
CA THR A 71 15.88 -14.48 10.08
C THR A 71 15.76 -14.34 11.60
N GLU A 72 16.66 -13.61 12.26
CA GLU A 72 16.69 -13.47 13.73
C GLU A 72 15.63 -12.49 14.27
N GLN A 73 15.28 -11.46 13.50
CA GLN A 73 14.29 -10.44 13.92
C GLN A 73 12.83 -10.92 13.86
N GLY A 74 12.54 -12.03 13.16
CA GLY A 74 11.19 -12.56 13.02
C GLY A 74 10.23 -11.62 12.27
N GLN A 75 9.02 -11.44 12.81
CA GLN A 75 7.98 -10.60 12.21
C GLN A 75 8.38 -9.12 12.27
N THR A 76 8.42 -8.47 11.11
CA THR A 76 8.73 -7.04 10.94
C THR A 76 7.56 -6.38 10.24
N ASP A 77 6.92 -5.39 10.88
CA ASP A 77 5.85 -4.62 10.28
C ASP A 77 6.32 -3.89 9.01
N ILE A 78 5.44 -3.80 8.02
CA ILE A 78 5.68 -3.03 6.79
C ILE A 78 5.70 -1.54 7.18
N PRO A 79 6.83 -0.83 7.05
CA PRO A 79 6.90 0.57 7.45
C PRO A 79 6.07 1.44 6.50
N ALA A 80 5.62 2.60 6.98
CA ALA A 80 5.02 3.60 6.12
C ALA A 80 6.05 4.05 5.05
N PRO A 81 5.64 4.26 3.78
CA PRO A 81 6.50 4.85 2.76
C PRO A 81 7.06 6.19 3.20
N GLU A 82 8.35 6.42 2.92
CA GLU A 82 8.95 7.74 3.07
C GLU A 82 8.16 8.77 2.25
N ALA A 83 8.01 9.98 2.79
CA ALA A 83 7.37 11.07 2.05
C ALA A 83 8.18 11.35 0.76
N PRO A 84 7.54 11.54 -0.40
CA PRO A 84 8.25 11.80 -1.64
C PRO A 84 9.12 13.05 -1.48
N ALA A 85 10.43 12.92 -1.73
CA ALA A 85 11.42 13.99 -1.64
C ALA A 85 11.22 15.02 -2.77
N GLY A 86 10.13 15.78 -2.68
CA GLY A 86 9.59 16.62 -3.74
C GLY A 86 8.45 17.55 -3.30
N SER A 87 7.82 17.34 -2.13
CA SER A 87 6.86 18.29 -1.52
C SER A 87 7.57 19.54 -0.93
N ALA A 88 8.41 20.19 -1.74
CA ALA A 88 8.89 21.54 -1.47
C ALA A 88 7.81 22.53 -1.93
N GLU A 89 7.36 23.39 -1.02
CA GLU A 89 6.23 24.30 -1.23
C GLU A 89 6.42 25.17 -2.47
N SER A 90 5.39 25.20 -3.32
CA SER A 90 5.29 26.13 -4.46
C SER A 90 4.05 26.99 -4.30
N GLU A 91 4.01 27.76 -3.21
CA GLU A 91 3.07 28.88 -3.09
C GLU A 91 3.39 29.94 -4.14
N SER A 92 2.50 30.15 -5.11
CA SER A 92 2.39 31.44 -5.80
C SER A 92 1.00 31.60 -6.44
N GLU A 93 0.13 32.26 -5.68
CA GLU A 93 -0.82 33.30 -6.11
C GLU A 93 -1.81 33.03 -7.26
N SER A 94 -3.08 33.35 -6.99
CA SER A 94 -4.16 33.41 -7.98
C SER A 94 -4.10 34.71 -8.80
N GLU A 95 -4.35 34.63 -10.10
CA GLU A 95 -4.95 35.75 -10.84
C GLU A 95 -6.29 35.34 -11.45
N SER A 96 -7.18 36.31 -11.62
CA SER A 96 -8.55 36.14 -12.12
C SER A 96 -8.70 36.87 -13.44
N ASP A 97 -9.41 36.28 -14.42
CA ASP A 97 -10.08 37.11 -15.42
C ASP A 97 -11.38 36.48 -15.96
N LYS A 98 -12.18 37.30 -16.65
CA LYS A 98 -13.65 37.19 -16.74
C LYS A 98 -14.18 37.69 -18.07
N SER A 99 -14.96 36.87 -18.78
CA SER A 99 -16.00 37.23 -19.78
C SER A 99 -16.73 35.93 -20.18
N SER A 100 -18.05 35.78 -19.97
CA SER A 100 -19.18 36.15 -20.87
C SER A 100 -19.17 35.38 -22.21
N GLU A 101 -20.29 34.92 -22.77
CA GLU A 101 -21.64 35.53 -22.78
C GLU A 101 -22.84 34.58 -22.54
N THR A 102 -23.99 35.22 -22.38
CA THR A 102 -25.35 34.69 -22.13
C THR A 102 -25.94 33.89 -23.32
N SER A 103 -26.82 32.94 -23.01
CA SER A 103 -27.99 32.65 -23.86
C SER A 103 -29.19 32.25 -23.01
N THR A 104 -30.32 32.93 -23.18
CA THR A 104 -31.53 32.77 -22.37
C THR A 104 -32.70 32.28 -23.23
N SER A 105 -33.42 31.25 -22.76
CA SER A 105 -34.78 30.95 -23.22
C SER A 105 -35.51 30.09 -22.18
N ALA A 106 -36.53 30.69 -21.56
CA ALA A 106 -37.61 30.02 -20.82
C ALA A 106 -38.88 30.05 -21.73
N PRO A 107 -40.05 29.42 -21.42
CA PRO A 107 -40.63 29.31 -20.07
C PRO A 107 -41.25 27.94 -19.65
N GLU A 108 -41.18 27.70 -18.34
CA GLU A 108 -42.27 27.33 -17.43
C GLU A 108 -43.54 26.59 -17.94
N SER A 109 -43.86 25.44 -17.30
CA SER A 109 -45.23 24.92 -17.11
C SER A 109 -45.29 23.83 -16.02
N THR A 110 -46.20 23.98 -15.07
CA THR A 110 -46.64 23.03 -14.01
C THR A 110 -48.15 23.27 -13.76
N PRO A 111 -48.96 22.39 -13.14
CA PRO A 111 -48.66 21.33 -12.15
C PRO A 111 -49.09 19.91 -12.67
N ASP A 112 -49.54 18.87 -11.94
CA ASP A 112 -50.06 18.78 -10.57
C ASP A 112 -50.03 17.37 -9.91
N ASN A 113 -50.33 17.41 -8.60
CA ASN A 113 -50.62 16.39 -7.58
C ASN A 113 -51.09 14.97 -7.98
N SER A 114 -50.59 13.95 -7.24
CA SER A 114 -51.41 12.89 -6.61
C SER A 114 -50.64 12.14 -5.50
N GLU A 115 -51.33 11.77 -4.42
CA GLU A 115 -50.80 11.12 -3.22
C GLU A 115 -50.69 9.58 -3.31
N ALA A 116 -49.78 8.98 -2.52
CA ALA A 116 -50.00 7.71 -1.82
C ALA A 116 -49.04 7.55 -0.60
N THR A 117 -49.52 6.98 0.50
CA THR A 117 -48.78 6.79 1.78
C THR A 117 -48.99 5.37 2.31
N THR A 118 -47.95 4.72 2.89
CA THR A 118 -48.01 3.93 4.17
C THR A 118 -46.69 3.24 4.58
N VAL A 119 -46.06 3.75 5.65
CA VAL A 119 -45.33 3.13 6.79
C VAL A 119 -44.66 1.73 6.77
N ALA A 120 -43.37 1.71 7.16
CA ALA A 120 -42.64 0.71 7.97
C ALA A 120 -41.23 1.29 8.36
N THR A 121 -40.63 1.25 9.58
CA THR A 121 -41.00 0.79 10.94
C THR A 121 -40.92 -0.73 11.17
N SER A 122 -40.11 -1.34 12.07
CA SER A 122 -39.16 -0.90 13.14
C SER A 122 -37.80 -1.64 12.97
N GLU A 123 -36.66 -1.48 13.67
CA GLU A 123 -36.19 -1.44 15.09
C GLU A 123 -34.66 -1.05 15.03
N GLN A 124 -33.84 -0.81 16.06
CA GLN A 124 -33.95 -0.82 17.53
C GLN A 124 -32.87 0.15 18.11
N THR A 125 -33.12 0.80 19.25
CA THR A 125 -32.13 1.70 19.91
C THR A 125 -31.54 1.04 21.15
N SER A 126 -30.22 1.16 21.34
CA SER A 126 -29.53 0.94 22.62
C SER A 126 -28.53 2.07 22.87
N THR A 127 -28.50 2.57 24.11
CA THR A 127 -27.63 3.66 24.58
C THR A 127 -27.05 3.30 25.93
N GLU A 128 -25.75 3.50 26.15
CA GLU A 128 -25.14 4.11 27.35
C GLU A 128 -23.62 4.33 27.10
N PRO A 129 -22.88 5.09 27.95
CA PRO A 129 -21.76 5.92 27.50
C PRO A 129 -20.37 5.54 28.09
N ASP A 130 -19.49 6.54 28.21
CA ASP A 130 -18.11 6.54 28.73
C ASP A 130 -17.05 5.83 27.86
N ASN A 131 -15.81 6.31 27.73
CA ASN A 131 -15.17 7.54 28.26
C ASN A 131 -14.08 8.01 27.28
N ASN A 132 -14.29 9.14 26.59
CA ASN A 132 -13.27 9.76 25.73
C ASN A 132 -12.46 10.79 26.52
N GLN A 133 -11.31 10.38 27.06
CA GLN A 133 -10.23 11.33 27.40
C GLN A 133 -9.23 11.45 26.24
N ASP A 134 -8.66 12.64 26.12
CA ASP A 134 -7.66 13.01 25.11
C ASP A 134 -6.50 12.03 24.98
N THR A 135 -6.14 11.72 23.72
CA THR A 135 -4.84 12.20 23.22
C THR A 135 -4.92 12.48 21.73
N GLN A 136 -5.29 13.70 21.37
CA GLN A 136 -5.24 14.17 19.98
C GLN A 136 -3.78 14.40 19.57
N SER A 137 -3.16 13.35 19.01
CA SER A 137 -1.83 13.45 18.41
C SER A 137 -1.92 14.10 17.03
N ASP A 138 -1.95 15.44 16.99
CA ASP A 138 -1.92 16.25 15.76
C ASP A 138 -0.55 16.18 15.06
N SER A 139 -0.21 15.00 14.55
CA SER A 139 0.88 14.81 13.58
C SER A 139 0.41 15.23 12.20
N ASN A 140 0.30 16.54 11.99
CA ASN A 140 -0.06 17.15 10.71
C ASN A 140 1.10 17.07 9.71
N GLY A 141 1.36 15.85 9.23
CA GLY A 141 2.13 15.56 8.02
C GLY A 141 1.26 14.70 7.11
N GLU A 142 1.33 14.93 5.80
CA GLU A 142 0.53 14.20 4.82
C GLU A 142 0.87 12.71 4.88
N SER A 143 -0.01 11.92 5.50
CA SER A 143 0.06 10.47 5.40
C SER A 143 -0.13 10.09 3.94
N ASN A 144 0.77 9.27 3.40
CA ASN A 144 0.78 8.79 2.02
C ASN A 144 -0.46 7.91 1.75
N ASN A 145 -1.66 8.51 1.69
CA ASN A 145 -2.97 7.85 1.75
C ASN A 145 -3.31 6.98 0.51
N ALA A 146 -2.40 6.94 -0.46
CA ALA A 146 -2.43 6.04 -1.60
C ALA A 146 -1.65 4.72 -1.37
N PHE A 147 -0.93 4.57 -0.26
CA PHE A 147 -0.37 3.29 0.20
C PHE A 147 -1.32 2.62 1.18
N THR A 148 -1.75 1.41 0.83
CA THR A 148 -2.82 0.66 1.51
C THR A 148 -2.30 -0.58 2.25
N ALA A 149 -1.13 -1.10 1.85
CA ALA A 149 -0.54 -2.29 2.45
C ALA A 149 -0.24 -2.14 3.96
N LYS A 150 -0.80 -3.02 4.78
CA LYS A 150 -0.67 -3.05 6.25
C LYS A 150 -0.52 -4.47 6.75
N GLY A 151 0.49 -4.74 7.57
CA GLY A 151 0.82 -6.07 8.08
C GLY A 151 2.32 -6.24 8.24
N TRP A 152 2.80 -7.49 8.23
CA TRP A 152 4.21 -7.82 8.49
C TRP A 152 4.80 -8.77 7.44
N VAL A 153 6.14 -8.79 7.40
CA VAL A 153 6.96 -9.74 6.65
C VAL A 153 8.01 -10.37 7.57
N ALA A 154 8.47 -11.58 7.25
CA ALA A 154 9.51 -12.29 8.01
C ALA A 154 10.36 -13.15 7.08
N LEU A 155 11.61 -13.43 7.47
CA LEU A 155 12.39 -14.51 6.86
C LEU A 155 12.34 -15.76 7.75
N GLU A 156 11.95 -16.89 7.18
CA GLU A 156 11.98 -18.19 7.85
C GLU A 156 12.90 -19.14 7.09
N SER A 157 13.91 -19.69 7.78
CA SER A 157 14.90 -20.62 7.22
C SER A 157 14.49 -22.08 7.39
N ASN A 158 14.62 -22.89 6.34
CA ASN A 158 14.75 -24.34 6.48
C ASN A 158 16.24 -24.76 6.42
N THR A 159 16.54 -26.05 6.23
CA THR A 159 17.91 -26.57 6.18
C THR A 159 18.72 -26.28 4.91
N MET A 160 18.13 -25.63 3.89
CA MET A 160 18.77 -25.35 2.59
C MET A 160 18.43 -23.96 2.03
N ASP A 161 17.22 -23.46 2.30
CA ASP A 161 16.66 -22.23 1.73
C ASP A 161 16.02 -21.35 2.81
N ILE A 162 15.85 -20.06 2.50
CA ILE A 162 15.26 -19.03 3.35
C ILE A 162 14.08 -18.40 2.61
N PHE A 163 12.91 -18.36 3.23
CA PHE A 163 11.68 -17.93 2.58
C PHE A 163 11.18 -16.61 3.15
N LEU A 164 10.75 -15.70 2.25
CA LEU A 164 9.98 -14.53 2.65
C LEU A 164 8.55 -14.98 2.93
N ARG A 165 8.19 -14.98 4.22
CA ARG A 165 6.81 -15.12 4.68
C ARG A 165 6.17 -13.74 4.79
N VAL A 166 4.90 -13.65 4.43
CA VAL A 166 4.10 -12.43 4.53
C VAL A 166 2.77 -12.69 5.21
N HIS A 167 2.26 -11.66 5.87
CA HIS A 167 0.87 -11.53 6.26
C HIS A 167 0.47 -10.06 6.24
N PHE A 168 -0.25 -9.63 5.21
CA PHE A 168 -0.71 -8.25 5.09
C PHE A 168 -2.06 -8.14 4.38
N MET A 169 -2.75 -7.03 4.64
CA MET A 169 -3.92 -6.58 3.89
C MET A 169 -3.57 -5.38 3.02
N TYR A 170 -4.26 -5.22 1.89
CA TYR A 170 -4.12 -4.10 0.95
C TYR A 170 -5.41 -3.90 0.15
N GLY A 171 -5.51 -2.82 -0.62
CA GLY A 171 -6.68 -2.50 -1.43
C GLY A 171 -7.52 -1.36 -0.85
N LEU A 172 -8.65 -1.09 -1.50
CA LEU A 172 -9.64 -0.09 -1.08
C LEU A 172 -10.76 -0.74 -0.27
N ASP A 173 -11.30 -0.04 0.72
CA ASP A 173 -12.53 -0.46 1.39
C ASP A 173 -13.75 -0.43 0.45
N PRO A 174 -14.68 -1.40 0.54
CA PRO A 174 -14.69 -2.60 1.39
C PRO A 174 -14.04 -3.83 0.72
N VAL A 175 -13.32 -3.64 -0.39
CA VAL A 175 -12.75 -4.69 -1.26
C VAL A 175 -11.26 -4.96 -0.98
N GLN A 176 -10.87 -4.84 0.30
CA GLN A 176 -9.52 -5.21 0.74
C GLN A 176 -9.25 -6.70 0.48
N LYS A 177 -7.98 -7.02 0.22
CA LYS A 177 -7.44 -8.36 0.04
C LYS A 177 -6.43 -8.66 1.14
N GLU A 178 -6.32 -9.93 1.52
CA GLU A 178 -5.34 -10.44 2.47
C GLU A 178 -4.41 -11.42 1.75
N GLU A 179 -3.10 -11.29 1.95
CA GLU A 179 -2.08 -12.22 1.45
C GLU A 179 -1.40 -12.86 2.67
N LEU A 180 -1.35 -14.20 2.71
CA LEU A 180 -0.77 -14.97 3.81
C LEU A 180 -0.03 -16.20 3.26
N GLY A 181 1.27 -16.31 3.53
CA GLY A 181 2.06 -17.47 3.15
C GLY A 181 3.52 -17.15 2.82
N TYR A 182 4.18 -18.06 2.12
CA TYR A 182 5.55 -17.89 1.62
C TYR A 182 5.51 -17.54 0.14
N ILE A 183 6.13 -16.42 -0.25
CA ILE A 183 5.99 -15.84 -1.60
C ILE A 183 7.30 -15.80 -2.39
N MET A 184 8.43 -15.99 -1.73
CA MET A 184 9.77 -15.83 -2.29
C MET A 184 10.74 -16.74 -1.54
N GLY A 185 11.79 -17.21 -2.22
CA GLY A 185 12.84 -18.02 -1.63
C GLY A 185 14.23 -17.52 -2.04
N PHE A 186 15.19 -17.64 -1.13
CA PHE A 186 16.60 -17.33 -1.31
C PHE A 186 17.43 -18.56 -0.88
N SER A 187 18.54 -18.86 -1.56
CA SER A 187 19.43 -19.92 -1.10
C SER A 187 20.19 -19.51 0.16
N THR A 188 20.42 -20.44 1.10
CA THR A 188 21.28 -20.17 2.28
C THR A 188 22.74 -19.90 1.90
N LEU A 189 23.18 -20.40 0.75
CA LEU A 189 24.51 -20.22 0.18
C LEU A 189 24.43 -19.64 -1.24
N LEU A 190 25.22 -18.60 -1.48
CA LEU A 190 25.52 -18.08 -2.81
C LEU A 190 26.32 -19.14 -3.58
N LYS A 191 25.78 -19.61 -4.69
CA LYS A 191 26.47 -20.53 -5.59
C LYS A 191 27.51 -19.75 -6.39
N SER A 192 28.77 -20.15 -6.29
CA SER A 192 29.78 -19.81 -7.29
C SER A 192 29.32 -20.31 -8.65
N ASN A 193 29.38 -19.45 -9.66
CA ASN A 193 29.34 -19.90 -11.05
C ASN A 193 30.76 -20.33 -11.44
N ASP A 194 30.95 -21.63 -11.63
CA ASP A 194 32.13 -22.22 -12.31
C ASP A 194 32.12 -21.92 -13.82
#